data_AF-A0A534RFI7-F1
#
_entry.id   AF-A0A534RFI7-F1
#
_cell.length_a   1.000
_cell.length_b   1.000
_cell.length_c   1.000
_cell.angle_alpha   90.00
_cell.angle_beta   90.00
_cell.angle_gamma   90.00
#
_symmetry.space_group_name_H-M   'P 1'
#
loop_
_entity.id
_entity.type
_entity.pdbx_description
1 polymer ?
#
loop_
_entity_poly.entity_id
_entity_poly.type
_entity_poly.pdbx_seq_one_letter_code
_entity_poly.pdbx_strand_id
1 'polypeptide(L)'
;MLVAFILLAGSGSDLARASTCDEGCVSERSVCGLAAKATYAVCRGSCGIPAADAAFRACRRECQSGYGLARVACSNERRETCLQLCDDSSICIDACGEQLRRCAGALGKRGRPCRHLCKHDPVVLACRATCLEAWVGGCRGGVQQCAADCTTTTTATTTTTTSIIDCTSNPDGGPDMLDLTVSEHGSDLDAGWTGVDHNFPLVPNATLRMCLATCGPGGTPLCDMLGLVGPGEPNGATFGAPLPLLAANVPICIVNEWNPTIPPTGTVNPLTGDASLQIDLTSKVHLTTATQVCPRCNNGRCDSGPNQGKGCTVEATLAVTQSLGANKVYNLSQDCPPDPGALAAPLEIRLPATTGTAMLAGPTPCTSQPGQPMGTPVMDDDCGGTGCGAGNCTGSACASMTTDPSTGAPICMDSKGGLSQNCCNGDTTKQCFPTAGGAIVRMGRPFPPSPPFPDQTYPKTGNGVLAAVFCVPATGANSIDVTAGVPGPGALVAPVSATWHGSPGG
;
A
#
# COMPACT_ATOMS: atom_id res chain seq x y z
N MET A 1 -9.99 -40.95 45.99
CA MET A 1 -8.56 -41.21 45.71
C MET A 1 -8.37 -40.82 44.25
N LEU A 2 -7.83 -39.66 43.87
CA LEU A 2 -6.84 -38.82 44.50
C LEU A 2 -7.01 -37.41 43.89
N VAL A 3 -7.30 -36.44 44.76
CA VAL A 3 -6.93 -35.04 44.56
C VAL A 3 -5.42 -34.99 44.65
N ALA A 4 -4.72 -34.54 43.61
CA ALA A 4 -3.38 -33.91 43.63
C ALA A 4 -2.64 -34.18 42.32
N PHE A 5 -2.68 -33.24 41.37
CA PHE A 5 -1.57 -32.89 40.45
C PHE A 5 -1.98 -31.63 39.67
N ILE A 6 -2.33 -30.57 40.41
CA ILE A 6 -2.09 -29.19 40.00
C ILE A 6 -0.95 -28.72 40.91
N LEU A 7 -0.03 -27.94 40.37
CA LEU A 7 1.25 -27.47 40.94
C LEU A 7 2.45 -28.35 40.52
N LEU A 8 2.95 -28.10 39.29
CA LEU A 8 4.40 -28.08 38.97
C LEU A 8 4.70 -27.71 37.50
N ALA A 9 3.70 -27.36 36.67
CA ALA A 9 3.92 -26.82 35.32
C ALA A 9 3.80 -25.28 35.23
N GLY A 10 3.99 -24.57 36.35
CA GLY A 10 3.84 -23.10 36.42
C GLY A 10 5.11 -22.32 36.76
N SER A 11 6.26 -22.98 36.95
CA SER A 11 7.51 -22.31 37.33
C SER A 11 8.63 -22.47 36.30
N GLY A 12 8.46 -23.31 35.28
CA GLY A 12 9.45 -23.49 34.22
C GLY A 12 9.45 -22.37 33.19
N SER A 13 8.27 -21.80 32.87
CA SER A 13 8.14 -20.72 31.89
C SER A 13 8.58 -19.37 32.45
N ASP A 14 8.33 -19.09 33.73
CA ASP A 14 8.66 -17.79 34.33
C ASP A 14 10.13 -17.70 34.72
N LEU A 15 10.77 -18.81 35.14
CA LEU A 15 12.23 -18.85 35.32
C LEU A 15 12.98 -18.85 33.98
N ALA A 16 12.46 -19.51 32.94
CA ALA A 16 13.04 -19.47 31.60
C ALA A 16 12.84 -18.10 30.90
N ARG A 17 11.68 -17.45 31.12
CA ARG A 17 11.41 -16.07 30.68
C ARG A 17 12.24 -15.05 31.45
N ALA A 18 12.37 -15.21 32.77
CA ALA A 18 13.25 -14.36 33.57
C ALA A 18 14.73 -14.55 33.19
N SER A 19 15.18 -15.79 32.89
CA SER A 19 16.56 -16.05 32.46
C SER A 19 16.86 -15.54 31.06
N THR A 20 15.92 -15.60 30.12
CA THR A 20 16.08 -15.00 28.78
C THR A 20 16.00 -13.48 28.80
N CYS A 21 15.15 -12.91 29.65
CA CYS A 21 15.12 -11.47 29.91
C CYS A 21 16.41 -10.98 30.57
N ASP A 22 16.97 -11.75 31.52
CA ASP A 22 18.28 -11.49 32.12
C ASP A 22 19.42 -11.66 31.10
N GLU A 23 19.41 -12.69 30.24
CA GLU A 23 20.44 -12.89 29.21
C GLU A 23 20.41 -11.79 28.12
N GLY A 24 19.22 -11.36 27.68
CA GLY A 24 19.02 -10.21 26.79
C GLY A 24 19.53 -8.91 27.42
N CYS A 25 19.15 -8.65 28.67
CA CYS A 25 19.64 -7.52 29.47
C CYS A 25 21.16 -7.60 29.75
N VAL A 26 21.72 -8.80 29.89
CA VAL A 26 23.16 -9.04 30.10
C VAL A 26 23.94 -8.82 28.79
N SER A 27 23.36 -9.18 27.64
CA SER A 27 23.93 -8.87 26.32
C SER A 27 24.02 -7.36 26.09
N GLU A 28 22.99 -6.60 26.49
CA GLU A 28 22.96 -5.14 26.44
C GLU A 28 23.91 -4.49 27.46
N ARG A 29 24.06 -5.08 28.65
CA ARG A 29 25.07 -4.66 29.66
C ARG A 29 26.49 -4.74 29.10
N SER A 30 26.78 -5.71 28.23
CA SER A 30 28.07 -5.84 27.56
C SER A 30 28.29 -4.73 26.52
N VAL A 31 27.24 -4.37 25.76
CA VAL A 31 27.25 -3.33 24.71
C VAL A 31 27.32 -1.93 25.30
N CYS A 32 26.52 -1.62 26.32
CA CYS A 32 26.59 -0.36 27.07
C CYS A 32 27.93 -0.22 27.81
N GLY A 33 28.47 -1.33 28.34
CA GLY A 33 29.80 -1.38 28.92
C GLY A 33 30.91 -1.13 27.90
N LEU A 34 30.78 -1.64 26.67
CA LEU A 34 31.71 -1.42 25.57
C LEU A 34 31.65 0.01 25.03
N ALA A 35 30.44 0.56 24.86
CA ALA A 35 30.21 1.94 24.44
C ALA A 35 30.73 2.94 25.48
N ALA A 36 30.42 2.73 26.77
CA ALA A 36 30.94 3.56 27.85
C ALA A 36 32.47 3.45 27.96
N LYS A 37 33.07 2.27 27.76
CA LYS A 37 34.53 2.08 27.71
C LYS A 37 35.16 2.79 26.52
N ALA A 38 34.52 2.78 25.35
CA ALA A 38 34.98 3.50 24.17
C ALA A 38 34.94 5.01 24.39
N THR A 39 33.86 5.54 24.96
CA THR A 39 33.73 6.98 25.31
C THR A 39 34.73 7.38 26.38
N TYR A 40 34.95 6.56 27.42
CA TYR A 40 35.98 6.79 28.43
C TYR A 40 37.39 6.77 27.82
N ALA A 41 37.68 5.87 26.87
CA ALA A 41 38.97 5.82 26.18
C ALA A 41 39.20 7.06 25.30
N VAL A 42 38.15 7.60 24.66
CA VAL A 42 38.19 8.85 23.90
C VAL A 42 38.38 10.05 24.83
N CYS A 43 37.57 10.19 25.89
CA CYS A 43 37.70 11.26 26.90
C CYS A 43 39.09 11.27 27.55
N ARG A 44 39.59 10.10 27.95
CA ARG A 44 40.93 9.93 28.53
C ARG A 44 42.04 10.26 27.54
N GLY A 45 41.87 9.92 26.27
CA GLY A 45 42.82 10.23 25.20
C GLY A 45 42.93 11.74 24.93
N SER A 46 41.83 12.48 25.13
CA SER A 46 41.77 13.93 24.97
C SER A 46 42.37 14.72 26.13
N CYS A 47 42.60 14.11 27.31
CA CYS A 47 43.25 14.80 28.43
C CYS A 47 44.77 15.00 28.24
N GLY A 48 45.43 14.46 27.19
CA GLY A 48 46.89 14.56 26.91
C GLY A 48 47.81 13.85 27.94
N ILE A 49 49.11 13.59 27.69
CA ILE A 49 50.08 13.02 28.70
C ILE A 49 51.53 13.52 28.43
N PRO A 50 52.48 13.65 29.41
CA PRO A 50 52.43 13.36 30.88
C PRO A 50 52.51 14.61 31.77
N ALA A 51 51.87 14.70 32.94
CA ALA A 51 51.89 13.88 34.18
C ALA A 51 52.69 14.57 35.31
N ALA A 52 52.20 15.72 35.76
CA ALA A 52 52.49 16.28 37.09
C ALA A 52 51.37 17.22 37.55
N ASP A 53 50.54 17.70 36.62
CA ASP A 53 49.63 18.80 36.88
C ASP A 53 48.28 18.36 37.46
N ALA A 54 47.79 19.12 38.44
CA ALA A 54 46.53 18.86 39.13
C ALA A 54 45.34 18.86 38.15
N ALA A 55 45.44 19.65 37.07
CA ALA A 55 44.45 19.75 35.99
C ALA A 55 44.28 18.44 35.22
N PHE A 56 45.36 17.72 34.94
CA PHE A 56 45.29 16.41 34.26
C PHE A 56 44.58 15.37 35.14
N ARG A 57 44.91 15.35 36.45
CA ARG A 57 44.26 14.46 37.41
C ARG A 57 42.78 14.83 37.63
N ALA A 58 42.42 16.11 37.56
CA ALA A 58 41.03 16.56 37.60
C ALA A 58 40.24 16.14 36.35
N CYS A 59 40.78 16.37 35.14
CA CYS A 59 40.19 15.93 33.86
C CYS A 59 39.89 14.43 33.86
N ARG A 60 40.85 13.61 34.31
CA ARG A 60 40.62 12.16 34.40
C ARG A 60 39.57 11.78 35.44
N ARG A 61 39.53 12.44 36.60
CA ARG A 61 38.49 12.19 37.62
C ARG A 61 37.10 12.60 37.14
N GLU A 62 36.98 13.70 36.40
CA GLU A 62 35.71 14.12 35.78
C GLU A 62 35.26 13.18 34.66
N CYS A 63 36.16 12.74 33.76
CA CYS A 63 35.86 11.70 32.78
C CYS A 63 35.40 10.39 33.46
N GLN A 64 35.97 10.05 34.62
CA GLN A 64 35.65 8.83 35.35
C GLN A 64 34.32 8.94 36.13
N SER A 65 33.99 10.12 36.67
CA SER A 65 32.70 10.42 37.29
C SER A 65 31.56 10.48 36.25
N GLY A 66 31.80 11.15 35.12
CA GLY A 66 30.87 11.19 33.98
C GLY A 66 30.65 9.80 33.37
N TYR A 67 31.67 8.95 33.32
CA TYR A 67 31.53 7.54 32.96
C TYR A 67 30.62 6.76 33.95
N GLY A 68 30.77 7.01 35.25
CA GLY A 68 29.91 6.40 36.28
C GLY A 68 28.45 6.82 36.14
N LEU A 69 28.19 8.12 35.95
CA LEU A 69 26.85 8.68 35.78
C LEU A 69 26.21 8.26 34.45
N ALA A 70 26.96 8.23 33.35
CA ALA A 70 26.44 7.75 32.06
C ALA A 70 26.10 6.24 32.12
N ARG A 71 26.88 5.44 32.86
CA ARG A 71 26.55 4.04 33.13
C ARG A 71 25.27 3.89 33.95
N VAL A 72 25.06 4.73 34.96
CA VAL A 72 23.89 4.67 35.85
C VAL A 72 22.64 5.21 35.15
N ALA A 73 22.74 6.36 34.46
CA ALA A 73 21.65 6.95 33.66
C ALA A 73 21.20 5.99 32.57
N CYS A 74 22.14 5.45 31.78
CA CYS A 74 21.84 4.45 30.76
C CYS A 74 21.29 3.15 31.38
N SER A 75 21.75 2.74 32.57
CA SER A 75 21.22 1.55 33.27
C SER A 75 19.84 1.77 33.90
N ASN A 76 19.43 3.02 34.14
CA ASN A 76 18.08 3.36 34.64
C ASN A 76 17.11 3.49 33.45
N GLU A 77 17.55 4.16 32.38
CA GLU A 77 16.84 4.28 31.11
C GLU A 77 16.65 2.91 30.43
N ARG A 78 17.61 1.97 30.62
CA ARG A 78 17.54 0.52 30.30
C ARG A 78 16.32 -0.15 30.89
N ARG A 79 16.02 0.14 32.16
CA ARG A 79 14.98 -0.56 32.92
C ARG A 79 13.59 -0.07 32.53
N GLU A 80 13.45 1.22 32.23
CA GLU A 80 12.18 1.80 31.81
C GLU A 80 11.89 1.51 30.33
N THR A 81 12.85 1.69 29.42
CA THR A 81 12.59 1.60 27.97
C THR A 81 12.32 0.17 27.50
N CYS A 82 13.02 -0.83 28.05
CA CYS A 82 12.85 -2.22 27.63
C CYS A 82 11.61 -2.88 28.27
N LEU A 83 11.27 -2.52 29.53
CA LEU A 83 10.05 -3.00 30.19
C LEU A 83 8.78 -2.28 29.71
N GLN A 84 8.85 -1.01 29.29
CA GLN A 84 7.67 -0.28 28.80
C GLN A 84 7.30 -0.60 27.35
N LEU A 85 8.26 -1.00 26.49
CA LEU A 85 8.03 -1.10 25.05
C LEU A 85 7.81 -2.52 24.51
N CYS A 86 8.14 -3.59 25.26
CA CYS A 86 8.28 -4.93 24.67
C CYS A 86 7.36 -6.03 25.26
N ASP A 87 6.39 -5.67 26.14
CA ASP A 87 5.36 -6.55 26.75
C ASP A 87 5.85 -7.96 27.15
N ASP A 88 7.06 -8.06 27.71
CA ASP A 88 7.71 -9.30 28.17
C ASP A 88 7.83 -10.44 27.11
N SER A 89 7.79 -10.12 25.82
CA SER A 89 7.98 -11.10 24.73
C SER A 89 9.46 -11.38 24.45
N SER A 90 9.91 -12.64 24.62
CA SER A 90 11.32 -13.03 24.45
C SER A 90 11.85 -12.79 23.02
N ILE A 91 10.99 -12.97 22.01
CA ILE A 91 11.34 -12.74 20.59
C ILE A 91 11.62 -11.25 20.34
N CYS A 92 10.85 -10.38 20.98
CA CYS A 92 11.04 -8.94 20.85
C CYS A 92 12.33 -8.47 21.53
N ILE A 93 12.58 -8.97 22.73
CA ILE A 93 13.77 -8.63 23.52
C ILE A 93 15.05 -9.01 22.76
N ASP A 94 15.07 -10.19 22.12
CA ASP A 94 16.21 -10.65 21.32
C ASP A 94 16.42 -9.80 20.04
N ALA A 95 15.33 -9.42 19.37
CA ALA A 95 15.37 -8.55 18.19
C ALA A 95 15.88 -7.14 18.54
N CYS A 96 15.42 -6.58 19.66
CA CYS A 96 15.87 -5.28 20.17
C CYS A 96 17.37 -5.31 20.52
N GLY A 97 17.81 -6.37 21.20
CA GLY A 97 19.22 -6.58 21.54
C GLY A 97 20.15 -6.73 20.32
N GLU A 98 19.69 -7.40 19.25
CA GLU A 98 20.43 -7.52 17.98
C GLU A 98 20.53 -6.19 17.24
N GLN A 99 19.43 -5.42 17.16
CA GLN A 99 19.45 -4.10 16.51
C GLN A 99 20.34 -3.10 17.23
N LEU A 100 20.33 -3.12 18.57
CA LEU A 100 21.24 -2.34 19.39
C LEU A 100 22.71 -2.71 19.15
N ARG A 101 23.03 -4.00 19.00
CA ARG A 101 24.38 -4.48 18.63
C ARG A 101 24.82 -3.98 17.25
N ARG A 102 23.92 -3.97 16.27
CA ARG A 102 24.17 -3.44 14.91
C ARG A 102 24.37 -1.94 14.91
N CYS A 103 23.54 -1.19 15.63
CA CYS A 103 23.69 0.25 15.83
C CYS A 103 25.05 0.58 16.46
N ALA A 104 25.46 -0.12 17.53
CA ALA A 104 26.77 0.07 18.15
C ALA A 104 27.94 -0.21 17.17
N GLY A 105 27.84 -1.26 16.36
CA GLY A 105 28.83 -1.60 15.34
C GLY A 105 28.93 -0.57 14.20
N ALA A 106 27.80 -0.04 13.73
CA ALA A 106 27.75 1.01 12.70
C ALA A 106 28.28 2.35 13.22
N LEU A 107 27.98 2.69 14.47
CA LEU A 107 28.46 3.92 15.12
C LEU A 107 29.97 3.88 15.38
N GLY A 108 30.54 2.73 15.76
CA GLY A 108 31.99 2.53 15.88
C GLY A 108 32.77 2.73 14.57
N LYS A 109 32.11 2.57 13.42
CA LYS A 109 32.66 2.88 12.09
C LYS A 109 32.51 4.36 11.74
N ARG A 110 31.36 4.98 12.05
CA ARG A 110 31.06 6.42 11.79
C ARG A 110 31.79 7.39 12.73
N GLY A 111 32.27 6.96 13.91
CA GLY A 111 33.08 7.80 14.80
C GLY A 111 34.56 7.95 14.39
N ARG A 112 35.04 7.17 13.41
CA ARG A 112 36.45 7.21 12.95
C ARG A 112 36.85 8.54 12.27
N PRO A 113 36.01 9.19 11.44
CA PRO A 113 36.32 10.50 10.83
C PRO A 113 36.24 11.66 11.84
N CYS A 114 35.29 11.63 12.79
CA CYS A 114 35.19 12.65 13.86
C CYS A 114 36.46 12.70 14.73
N ARG A 115 37.13 11.55 14.93
CA ARG A 115 38.43 11.44 15.61
C ARG A 115 39.55 12.22 14.91
N HIS A 116 39.46 12.42 13.59
CA HIS A 116 40.45 13.16 12.81
C HIS A 116 40.17 14.68 12.80
N LEU A 117 38.90 15.07 12.76
CA LEU A 117 38.47 16.47 12.72
C LEU A 117 38.59 17.19 14.08
N CYS A 118 38.46 16.46 15.20
CA CYS A 118 38.58 17.04 16.55
C CYS A 118 40.03 17.30 17.02
N LYS A 119 41.03 17.16 16.13
CA LYS A 119 42.45 17.37 16.46
C LYS A 119 42.95 18.81 16.28
N HIS A 120 42.18 19.71 15.66
CA HIS A 120 42.72 20.97 15.14
C HIS A 120 41.91 22.25 15.37
N ASP A 121 40.99 22.33 16.34
CA ASP A 121 40.38 23.64 16.66
C ASP A 121 39.83 23.72 18.10
N PRO A 122 40.04 24.84 18.83
CA PRO A 122 39.52 25.08 20.18
C PRO A 122 37.99 25.25 20.31
N VAL A 123 37.17 25.17 19.26
CA VAL A 123 35.69 25.11 19.41
C VAL A 123 35.21 23.70 19.79
N VAL A 124 35.63 23.21 20.95
CA VAL A 124 35.39 21.83 21.44
C VAL A 124 34.00 21.63 22.07
N LEU A 125 33.25 22.71 22.38
CA LEU A 125 31.90 22.59 22.97
C LEU A 125 30.77 22.39 21.95
N ALA A 126 30.87 22.94 20.74
CA ALA A 126 29.81 22.79 19.73
C ALA A 126 29.73 21.35 19.21
N CYS A 127 30.88 20.69 19.00
CA CYS A 127 30.95 19.30 18.54
C CYS A 127 30.41 18.30 19.59
N ARG A 128 30.52 18.64 20.89
CA ARG A 128 30.02 17.82 22.01
C ARG A 128 28.50 17.67 22.00
N ALA A 129 27.76 18.73 21.67
CA ALA A 129 26.29 18.70 21.61
C ALA A 129 25.81 17.92 20.38
N THR A 130 26.39 18.17 19.21
CA THR A 130 26.00 17.48 17.96
C THR A 130 26.31 15.99 17.99
N CYS A 131 27.43 15.58 18.62
CA CYS A 131 27.75 14.16 18.80
C CYS A 131 26.86 13.48 19.85
N LEU A 132 26.45 14.18 20.92
CA LEU A 132 25.49 13.63 21.89
C LEU A 132 24.10 13.49 21.30
N GLU A 133 23.63 14.48 20.53
CA GLU A 133 22.32 14.45 19.87
C GLU A 133 22.25 13.39 18.77
N ALA A 134 23.32 13.21 17.99
CA ALA A 134 23.43 12.10 17.04
C ALA A 134 23.52 10.72 17.74
N TRP A 135 24.11 10.66 18.94
CA TRP A 135 24.20 9.45 19.76
C TRP A 135 22.84 9.05 20.34
N VAL A 136 22.08 10.00 20.89
CA VAL A 136 20.72 9.76 21.39
C VAL A 136 19.78 9.43 20.23
N GLY A 137 19.82 10.18 19.13
CA GLY A 137 18.91 9.98 18.00
C GLY A 137 19.09 8.65 17.27
N GLY A 138 20.33 8.20 17.06
CA GLY A 138 20.61 6.98 16.30
C GLY A 138 20.28 5.68 17.06
N CYS A 139 20.62 5.61 18.36
CA CYS A 139 20.28 4.45 19.17
C CYS A 139 18.79 4.46 19.56
N ARG A 140 18.23 5.62 19.95
CA ARG A 140 16.80 5.73 20.30
C ARG A 140 15.91 5.45 19.10
N GLY A 141 16.28 5.90 17.90
CA GLY A 141 15.57 5.59 16.67
C GLY A 141 15.57 4.09 16.36
N GLY A 142 16.70 3.40 16.52
CA GLY A 142 16.78 1.95 16.34
C GLY A 142 15.96 1.16 17.36
N VAL A 143 15.93 1.60 18.63
CA VAL A 143 15.09 1.00 19.68
C VAL A 143 13.61 1.25 19.42
N GLN A 144 13.23 2.46 19.02
CA GLN A 144 11.84 2.79 18.69
C GLN A 144 11.32 2.02 17.48
N GLN A 145 12.16 1.83 16.47
CA GLN A 145 11.80 1.07 15.27
C GLN A 145 11.66 -0.42 15.59
N CYS A 146 12.55 -0.96 16.43
CA CYS A 146 12.41 -2.34 16.89
C CYS A 146 11.19 -2.53 17.82
N ALA A 147 10.89 -1.56 18.69
CA ALA A 147 9.70 -1.56 19.53
C ALA A 147 8.41 -1.49 18.70
N ALA A 148 8.40 -0.73 17.60
CA ALA A 148 7.29 -0.69 16.65
C ALA A 148 7.10 -2.04 15.94
N ASP A 149 8.19 -2.69 15.54
CA ASP A 149 8.13 -4.02 14.92
C ASP A 149 7.64 -5.09 15.92
N CYS A 150 8.00 -4.97 17.20
CA CYS A 150 7.58 -5.90 18.25
C CYS A 150 6.15 -5.74 18.78
N THR A 151 5.62 -4.52 18.77
CA THR A 151 4.26 -4.22 19.27
C THR A 151 3.17 -4.71 18.32
N THR A 152 3.53 -5.19 17.13
CA THR A 152 2.59 -5.78 16.16
C THR A 152 2.11 -7.19 16.49
N THR A 153 2.53 -7.82 17.61
CA THR A 153 2.13 -9.21 17.92
C THR A 153 1.21 -9.44 19.13
N THR A 154 0.96 -8.50 20.06
CA THR A 154 0.00 -8.80 21.15
C THR A 154 -0.80 -7.60 21.64
N THR A 155 -2.12 -7.73 21.47
CA THR A 155 -3.27 -7.13 22.17
C THR A 155 -2.98 -6.03 23.21
N ALA A 156 -3.35 -4.78 22.93
CA ALA A 156 -3.56 -3.78 23.98
C ALA A 156 -4.66 -2.76 23.64
N THR A 157 -5.66 -2.70 24.54
CA THR A 157 -6.61 -1.61 24.70
C THR A 157 -5.92 -0.48 25.46
N THR A 158 -5.71 0.69 24.85
CA THR A 158 -5.58 1.98 25.57
C THR A 158 -6.19 3.11 24.76
N THR A 159 -7.02 3.90 25.44
CA THR A 159 -7.84 4.98 24.89
C THR A 159 -7.00 6.21 24.56
N THR A 160 -6.44 6.23 23.36
CA THR A 160 -6.32 7.47 22.58
C THR A 160 -7.71 7.72 22.01
N THR A 161 -8.27 8.93 22.09
CA THR A 161 -9.39 9.30 21.20
C THR A 161 -8.81 9.49 19.80
N THR A 162 -8.34 8.39 19.20
CA THR A 162 -8.43 8.17 17.77
C THR A 162 -9.92 8.27 17.49
N SER A 163 -10.34 9.29 16.75
CA SER A 163 -11.67 9.26 16.13
C SER A 163 -11.73 7.96 15.32
N ILE A 164 -12.44 6.97 15.86
CA ILE A 164 -12.75 5.76 15.12
C ILE A 164 -13.63 6.27 13.99
N ILE A 165 -13.11 6.27 12.77
CA ILE A 165 -13.92 6.55 11.60
C ILE A 165 -14.80 5.31 11.42
N ASP A 166 -16.00 5.32 12.00
CA ASP A 166 -16.92 4.17 12.03
C ASP A 166 -18.00 4.25 10.96
N CYS A 167 -17.84 5.13 9.97
CA CYS A 167 -18.81 5.40 8.90
C CYS A 167 -20.20 5.87 9.40
N THR A 168 -20.43 5.99 10.72
CA THR A 168 -21.75 6.37 11.26
C THR A 168 -21.90 7.88 11.40
N SER A 169 -20.83 8.58 11.79
CA SER A 169 -20.81 10.04 11.84
C SER A 169 -19.40 10.60 11.76
N ASN A 170 -19.23 11.70 11.04
CA ASN A 170 -18.02 12.48 11.04
C ASN A 170 -17.95 13.32 12.32
N PRO A 171 -16.93 13.14 13.18
CA PRO A 171 -16.84 13.80 14.47
C PRO A 171 -16.73 15.33 14.37
N ASP A 172 -16.27 15.85 13.23
CA ASP A 172 -16.11 17.28 13.00
C ASP A 172 -17.37 17.92 12.38
N GLY A 173 -18.42 17.15 12.14
CA GLY A 173 -19.72 17.61 11.63
C GLY A 173 -19.78 17.81 10.10
N GLY A 174 -18.76 17.35 9.37
CA GLY A 174 -18.79 17.28 7.90
C GLY A 174 -19.59 16.08 7.38
N PRO A 175 -19.45 15.72 6.09
CA PRO A 175 -20.04 14.50 5.55
C PRO A 175 -19.46 13.26 6.24
N ASP A 176 -20.28 12.21 6.37
CA ASP A 176 -19.97 10.96 7.09
C ASP A 176 -19.31 9.91 6.18
N MET A 177 -19.75 9.84 4.92
CA MET A 177 -19.34 8.80 3.98
C MET A 177 -19.39 9.31 2.54
N LEU A 178 -18.46 8.83 1.72
CA LEU A 178 -18.43 8.98 0.28
C LEU A 178 -18.58 7.60 -0.37
N ASP A 179 -19.66 7.37 -1.10
CA ASP A 179 -19.86 6.19 -1.95
C ASP A 179 -19.45 6.54 -3.39
N LEU A 180 -18.46 5.83 -3.92
CA LEU A 180 -18.02 5.92 -5.30
C LEU A 180 -18.46 4.66 -6.04
N THR A 181 -19.31 4.83 -7.05
CA THR A 181 -19.79 3.72 -7.89
C THR A 181 -19.23 3.86 -9.30
N VAL A 182 -18.58 2.82 -9.81
CA VAL A 182 -18.07 2.77 -11.19
C VAL A 182 -19.24 2.78 -12.18
N SER A 183 -19.19 3.69 -13.14
CA SER A 183 -20.21 3.82 -14.20
C SER A 183 -20.25 2.59 -15.11
N GLU A 184 -21.41 2.36 -15.74
CA GLU A 184 -21.61 1.24 -16.66
C GLU A 184 -20.78 1.33 -17.95
N HIS A 185 -20.33 2.53 -18.31
CA HIS A 185 -19.62 2.81 -19.56
C HIS A 185 -18.47 3.80 -19.36
N GLY A 186 -17.52 3.75 -20.29
CA GLY A 186 -16.41 4.71 -20.36
C GLY A 186 -15.24 4.41 -19.41
N SER A 187 -15.26 3.26 -18.72
CA SER A 187 -14.09 2.80 -17.97
C SER A 187 -13.05 2.18 -18.90
N ASP A 188 -11.81 2.20 -18.46
CA ASP A 188 -10.66 1.66 -19.18
C ASP A 188 -9.65 1.05 -18.20
N LEU A 189 -9.13 -0.12 -18.57
CA LEU A 189 -8.12 -0.88 -17.86
C LEU A 189 -7.14 -1.44 -18.89
N ASP A 190 -5.89 -1.07 -18.70
CA ASP A 190 -4.77 -1.51 -19.51
C ASP A 190 -3.75 -2.24 -18.64
N ALA A 191 -3.25 -3.36 -19.14
CA ALA A 191 -2.20 -4.12 -18.48
C ALA A 191 -1.09 -4.53 -19.45
N GLY A 192 0.15 -4.37 -18.97
CA GLY A 192 1.37 -4.79 -19.64
C GLY A 192 1.76 -3.95 -20.87
N TRP A 193 2.90 -4.27 -21.47
CA TRP A 193 3.52 -3.46 -22.52
C TRP A 193 3.14 -3.88 -23.95
N THR A 194 2.53 -5.05 -24.16
CA THR A 194 2.26 -5.57 -25.52
C THR A 194 1.12 -4.87 -26.24
N GLY A 195 0.22 -4.21 -25.48
CA GLY A 195 -1.04 -3.66 -25.98
C GLY A 195 -2.16 -4.70 -26.12
N VAL A 196 -1.86 -6.00 -25.99
CA VAL A 196 -2.86 -7.06 -26.17
C VAL A 196 -3.88 -7.05 -25.03
N ASP A 197 -3.44 -6.76 -23.80
CA ASP A 197 -4.30 -6.68 -22.61
C ASP A 197 -4.72 -5.23 -22.28
N HIS A 198 -4.85 -4.40 -23.32
CA HIS A 198 -5.37 -3.03 -23.22
C HIS A 198 -6.86 -2.95 -23.57
N ASN A 199 -7.47 -1.86 -23.16
CA ASN A 199 -8.84 -1.44 -23.44
C ASN A 199 -9.93 -2.36 -22.88
N PHE A 200 -9.76 -2.86 -21.65
CA PHE A 200 -10.84 -3.56 -20.97
C PHE A 200 -11.68 -2.61 -20.12
N PRO A 201 -13.00 -2.78 -20.02
CA PRO A 201 -13.78 -2.06 -19.04
C PRO A 201 -13.50 -2.59 -17.63
N LEU A 202 -13.77 -1.77 -16.62
CA LEU A 202 -13.87 -2.22 -15.24
C LEU A 202 -15.23 -2.89 -15.00
N VAL A 203 -15.39 -3.50 -13.83
CA VAL A 203 -16.67 -4.07 -13.41
C VAL A 203 -17.66 -2.91 -13.19
N PRO A 204 -18.75 -2.82 -13.98
CA PRO A 204 -19.80 -1.84 -13.73
C PRO A 204 -20.36 -1.96 -12.32
N ASN A 205 -20.81 -0.86 -11.74
CA ASN A 205 -21.44 -0.82 -10.41
C ASN A 205 -20.56 -1.30 -9.26
N ALA A 206 -19.26 -1.54 -9.48
CA ALA A 206 -18.33 -1.78 -8.39
C ALA A 206 -18.28 -0.53 -7.50
N THR A 207 -18.46 -0.73 -6.19
CA THR A 207 -18.53 0.36 -5.21
C THR A 207 -17.28 0.43 -4.36
N LEU A 208 -16.84 1.64 -4.05
CA LEU A 208 -15.89 1.95 -2.98
C LEU A 208 -16.53 2.96 -2.04
N ARG A 209 -16.80 2.52 -0.80
CA ARG A 209 -17.35 3.34 0.28
C ARG A 209 -16.25 3.76 1.22
N MET A 210 -16.05 5.06 1.35
CA MET A 210 -15.03 5.66 2.19
C MET A 210 -15.72 6.40 3.33
N CYS A 211 -15.41 6.04 4.57
CA CYS A 211 -15.80 6.83 5.72
C CYS A 211 -14.96 8.12 5.76
N LEU A 212 -15.59 9.24 6.12
CA LEU A 212 -14.97 10.56 6.10
C LEU A 212 -14.79 11.12 7.52
N ALA A 213 -13.69 11.84 7.73
CA ALA A 213 -13.40 12.56 8.97
C ALA A 213 -12.66 13.88 8.70
N THR A 214 -12.31 14.63 9.75
CA THR A 214 -11.43 15.83 9.76
C THR A 214 -11.97 17.10 9.10
N CYS A 215 -12.91 16.97 8.16
CA CYS A 215 -13.61 18.10 7.57
C CYS A 215 -14.87 18.48 8.35
N GLY A 216 -15.08 19.78 8.58
CA GLY A 216 -16.28 20.29 9.24
C GLY A 216 -17.47 20.55 8.30
N PRO A 217 -18.58 21.12 8.80
CA PRO A 217 -19.79 21.35 8.03
C PRO A 217 -19.54 22.21 6.78
N GLY A 218 -18.59 23.15 6.84
CA GLY A 218 -18.23 23.99 5.70
C GLY A 218 -17.49 23.27 4.57
N GLY A 219 -17.20 21.97 4.70
CA GLY A 219 -16.37 21.24 3.75
C GLY A 219 -14.88 21.59 3.85
N THR A 220 -14.45 22.15 4.98
CA THR A 220 -13.06 22.55 5.25
C THR A 220 -12.64 22.10 6.65
N PRO A 221 -11.38 21.64 6.86
CA PRO A 221 -10.35 21.35 5.86
C PRO A 221 -10.72 20.15 4.96
N LEU A 222 -9.76 19.61 4.18
CA LEU A 222 -9.97 18.36 3.43
C LEU A 222 -10.45 17.25 4.36
N CYS A 223 -11.31 16.35 3.87
CA CYS A 223 -11.67 15.16 4.63
C CYS A 223 -10.59 14.09 4.46
N ASP A 224 -10.22 13.42 5.55
CA ASP A 224 -9.55 12.14 5.48
C ASP A 224 -10.55 11.04 5.11
N MET A 225 -10.07 10.03 4.40
CA MET A 225 -10.88 8.91 3.90
C MET A 225 -10.32 7.57 4.38
N LEU A 226 -11.20 6.70 4.87
CA LEU A 226 -10.88 5.31 5.22
C LEU A 226 -11.94 4.35 4.69
N GLY A 227 -11.52 3.35 3.91
CA GLY A 227 -12.38 2.29 3.41
C GLY A 227 -12.39 1.09 4.36
N LEU A 228 -13.48 0.88 5.07
CA LEU A 228 -13.63 -0.30 5.92
C LEU A 228 -13.98 -1.53 5.06
N VAL A 229 -13.23 -2.62 5.24
CA VAL A 229 -13.28 -3.83 4.41
C VAL A 229 -13.37 -5.09 5.28
N GLY A 230 -14.00 -6.13 4.75
CA GLY A 230 -14.21 -7.40 5.43
C GLY A 230 -15.68 -7.73 5.70
N PRO A 231 -15.96 -8.87 6.36
CA PRO A 231 -17.33 -9.31 6.64
C PRO A 231 -18.08 -8.32 7.54
N GLY A 232 -19.25 -7.85 7.08
CA GLY A 232 -20.07 -6.89 7.82
C GLY A 232 -19.67 -5.43 7.64
N GLU A 233 -18.55 -5.16 6.97
CA GLU A 233 -18.09 -3.82 6.66
C GLU A 233 -18.70 -3.29 5.35
N PRO A 234 -18.78 -1.95 5.15
CA PRO A 234 -19.42 -1.33 3.99
C PRO A 234 -18.96 -1.84 2.62
N ASN A 235 -17.68 -2.20 2.47
CA ASN A 235 -17.10 -2.66 1.20
C ASN A 235 -17.10 -4.19 1.03
N GLY A 236 -17.46 -4.96 2.05
CA GLY A 236 -17.40 -6.42 2.01
C GLY A 236 -15.99 -6.95 1.75
N ALA A 237 -15.88 -8.11 1.07
CA ALA A 237 -14.60 -8.80 0.83
C ALA A 237 -13.95 -8.47 -0.52
N THR A 238 -14.72 -8.03 -1.51
CA THR A 238 -14.26 -7.86 -2.89
C THR A 238 -14.68 -6.52 -3.47
N PHE A 239 -13.83 -5.97 -4.34
CA PHE A 239 -14.15 -4.83 -5.17
C PHE A 239 -14.85 -5.30 -6.46
N GLY A 240 -16.19 -5.29 -6.44
CA GLY A 240 -17.03 -5.75 -7.55
C GLY A 240 -17.06 -7.27 -7.74
N ALA A 241 -17.84 -7.72 -8.72
CA ALA A 241 -17.91 -9.12 -9.15
C ALA A 241 -16.67 -9.56 -9.96
N PRO A 242 -16.45 -10.87 -10.19
CA PRO A 242 -15.33 -11.34 -11.01
C PRO A 242 -15.35 -10.74 -12.43
N LEU A 243 -14.22 -10.17 -12.87
CA LEU A 243 -14.06 -9.48 -14.16
C LEU A 243 -13.56 -10.44 -15.24
N PRO A 244 -14.36 -10.72 -16.30
CA PRO A 244 -13.90 -11.56 -17.40
C PRO A 244 -13.11 -10.76 -18.44
N LEU A 245 -11.86 -11.16 -18.65
CA LEU A 245 -10.95 -10.63 -19.66
C LEU A 245 -10.60 -11.72 -20.66
N LEU A 246 -10.60 -11.39 -21.94
CA LEU A 246 -10.15 -12.30 -22.99
C LEU A 246 -9.49 -11.49 -24.09
N ALA A 247 -8.21 -11.76 -24.31
CA ALA A 247 -7.43 -11.25 -25.43
C ALA A 247 -6.48 -12.32 -25.93
N ALA A 248 -6.23 -12.35 -27.24
CA ALA A 248 -5.36 -13.32 -27.91
C ALA A 248 -5.60 -14.79 -27.48
N ASN A 249 -6.86 -15.16 -27.22
CA ASN A 249 -7.28 -16.48 -26.75
C ASN A 249 -6.73 -16.88 -25.36
N VAL A 250 -6.33 -15.92 -24.53
CA VAL A 250 -5.98 -16.11 -23.12
C VAL A 250 -7.15 -15.63 -22.25
N PRO A 251 -7.97 -16.54 -21.70
CA PRO A 251 -9.12 -16.21 -20.86
C PRO A 251 -8.70 -16.02 -19.40
N ILE A 252 -8.96 -14.85 -18.86
CA ILE A 252 -8.63 -14.50 -17.48
C ILE A 252 -9.90 -14.08 -16.74
N CYS A 253 -10.12 -14.64 -15.56
CA CYS A 253 -11.12 -14.15 -14.61
C CYS A 253 -10.42 -13.52 -13.41
N ILE A 254 -10.58 -12.22 -13.22
CA ILE A 254 -9.96 -11.50 -12.10
C ILE A 254 -10.96 -11.32 -10.97
N VAL A 255 -10.59 -11.73 -9.77
CA VAL A 255 -11.30 -11.37 -8.53
C VAL A 255 -10.45 -10.38 -7.77
N ASN A 256 -10.96 -9.17 -7.55
CA ASN A 256 -10.28 -8.15 -6.78
C ASN A 256 -10.71 -8.25 -5.32
N GLU A 257 -9.88 -8.81 -4.46
CA GLU A 257 -10.12 -8.84 -3.03
C GLU A 257 -9.52 -7.61 -2.35
N TRP A 258 -10.24 -7.04 -1.40
CA TRP A 258 -9.67 -6.01 -0.53
C TRP A 258 -8.54 -6.60 0.30
N ASN A 259 -7.44 -5.86 0.46
CA ASN A 259 -6.43 -6.26 1.42
C ASN A 259 -6.93 -5.91 2.84
N PRO A 260 -7.26 -6.91 3.70
CA PRO A 260 -7.80 -6.63 5.03
C PRO A 260 -6.76 -6.04 5.99
N THR A 261 -5.47 -6.13 5.64
CA THR A 261 -4.37 -5.57 6.44
C THR A 261 -4.02 -4.14 6.06
N ILE A 262 -4.39 -3.71 4.85
CA ILE A 262 -4.13 -2.37 4.33
C ILE A 262 -5.42 -1.86 3.68
N PRO A 263 -6.36 -1.30 4.46
CA PRO A 263 -7.60 -0.76 3.91
C PRO A 263 -7.35 0.41 2.95
N PRO A 264 -8.27 0.69 2.01
CA PRO A 264 -8.20 1.88 1.20
C PRO A 264 -8.12 3.15 2.06
N THR A 265 -7.26 4.09 1.69
CA THR A 265 -7.10 5.37 2.39
C THR A 265 -7.02 6.53 1.40
N GLY A 266 -7.21 7.76 1.86
CA GLY A 266 -7.05 8.93 0.99
C GLY A 266 -7.48 10.24 1.61
N THR A 267 -7.55 11.27 0.78
CA THR A 267 -8.13 12.57 1.12
C THR A 267 -9.03 13.08 0.01
N VAL A 268 -10.06 13.84 0.38
CA VAL A 268 -10.96 14.48 -0.59
C VAL A 268 -11.28 15.91 -0.17
N ASN A 269 -11.39 16.81 -1.15
CA ASN A 269 -11.86 18.16 -0.96
C ASN A 269 -13.38 18.25 -1.22
N PRO A 270 -14.22 18.45 -0.18
CA PRO A 270 -15.67 18.55 -0.38
C PRO A 270 -16.09 19.76 -1.23
N LEU A 271 -15.27 20.81 -1.33
CA LEU A 271 -15.60 21.99 -2.13
C LEU A 271 -15.43 21.76 -3.63
N THR A 272 -14.44 20.96 -4.03
CA THR A 272 -14.07 20.77 -5.45
C THR A 272 -14.34 19.36 -5.97
N GLY A 273 -14.44 18.38 -5.07
CA GLY A 273 -14.45 16.96 -5.41
C GLY A 273 -13.09 16.42 -5.85
N ASP A 274 -12.00 17.14 -5.56
CA ASP A 274 -10.65 16.64 -5.80
C ASP A 274 -10.30 15.55 -4.79
N ALA A 275 -9.81 14.40 -5.26
CA ALA A 275 -9.48 13.26 -4.42
C ALA A 275 -8.13 12.61 -4.78
N SER A 276 -7.48 12.07 -3.76
CA SER A 276 -6.33 11.16 -3.87
C SER A 276 -6.60 9.94 -2.99
N LEU A 277 -6.49 8.75 -3.56
CA LEU A 277 -6.79 7.47 -2.92
C LEU A 277 -5.63 6.50 -3.13
N GLN A 278 -5.31 5.74 -2.09
CA GLN A 278 -4.49 4.54 -2.18
C GLN A 278 -5.42 3.34 -2.00
N ILE A 279 -5.59 2.55 -3.05
CA ILE A 279 -6.42 1.34 -3.06
C ILE A 279 -5.50 0.14 -3.24
N ASP A 280 -5.40 -0.70 -2.21
CA ASP A 280 -4.58 -1.91 -2.25
C ASP A 280 -5.49 -3.15 -2.37
N LEU A 281 -5.26 -3.92 -3.43
CA LEU A 281 -6.05 -5.10 -3.79
C LEU A 281 -5.16 -6.31 -3.94
N THR A 282 -5.65 -7.45 -3.45
CA THR A 282 -5.15 -8.76 -3.89
C THR A 282 -5.97 -9.19 -5.11
N SER A 283 -5.43 -8.96 -6.31
CA SER A 283 -6.05 -9.35 -7.57
C SER A 283 -5.75 -10.82 -7.87
N LYS A 284 -6.74 -11.69 -7.66
CA LYS A 284 -6.64 -13.13 -7.96
C LYS A 284 -6.94 -13.38 -9.43
N VAL A 285 -5.89 -13.72 -10.17
CA VAL A 285 -5.93 -13.99 -11.61
C VAL A 285 -6.18 -15.48 -11.83
N HIS A 286 -7.32 -15.83 -12.42
CA HIS A 286 -7.66 -17.22 -12.76
C HIS A 286 -7.56 -17.43 -14.26
N LEU A 287 -6.83 -18.46 -14.69
CA LEU A 287 -6.72 -18.85 -16.10
C LEU A 287 -7.84 -19.84 -16.43
N THR A 288 -8.86 -19.39 -17.17
CA THR A 288 -10.11 -20.14 -17.37
C THR A 288 -10.22 -20.68 -18.81
N THR A 289 -11.40 -20.57 -19.45
CA THR A 289 -11.62 -21.05 -20.83
C THR A 289 -12.24 -19.95 -21.70
N ALA A 290 -11.93 -19.94 -22.99
CA ALA A 290 -12.42 -18.90 -23.90
C ALA A 290 -13.96 -18.95 -24.12
N THR A 291 -14.60 -20.08 -23.82
CA THR A 291 -16.06 -20.27 -23.87
C THR A 291 -16.77 -19.93 -22.55
N GLN A 292 -16.04 -19.93 -21.43
CA GLN A 292 -16.50 -19.58 -20.09
C GLN A 292 -15.37 -18.81 -19.37
N VAL A 293 -15.30 -17.50 -19.62
CA VAL A 293 -14.21 -16.65 -19.13
C VAL A 293 -14.32 -16.44 -17.62
N CYS A 294 -15.50 -16.05 -17.13
CA CYS A 294 -15.87 -16.07 -15.70
C CYS A 294 -17.19 -16.83 -15.51
N PRO A 295 -17.49 -17.31 -14.29
CA PRO A 295 -18.84 -17.73 -13.93
C PRO A 295 -19.86 -16.61 -14.10
N ARG A 296 -21.11 -16.98 -14.35
CA ARG A 296 -22.23 -16.06 -14.55
C ARG A 296 -23.37 -16.36 -13.59
N CYS A 297 -24.13 -15.33 -13.25
CA CYS A 297 -25.42 -15.44 -12.59
C CYS A 297 -26.56 -15.48 -13.61
N ASN A 298 -27.06 -16.68 -13.89
CA ASN A 298 -28.13 -16.91 -14.86
C ASN A 298 -29.41 -17.35 -14.16
N ASN A 299 -30.49 -16.61 -14.36
CA ASN A 299 -31.80 -16.89 -13.73
C ASN A 299 -31.71 -17.05 -12.20
N GLY A 300 -30.89 -16.20 -11.57
CA GLY A 300 -30.65 -16.22 -10.12
C GLY A 300 -29.82 -17.40 -9.64
N ARG A 301 -29.11 -18.12 -10.52
CA ARG A 301 -28.18 -19.19 -10.14
C ARG A 301 -26.83 -19.11 -10.83
N CYS A 302 -25.76 -19.48 -10.13
CA CYS A 302 -24.43 -19.54 -10.72
C CYS A 302 -24.35 -20.67 -11.76
N ASP A 303 -23.77 -20.39 -12.93
CA ASP A 303 -23.65 -21.35 -14.02
C ASP A 303 -22.47 -22.34 -13.85
N SER A 304 -21.44 -21.93 -13.11
CA SER A 304 -20.18 -22.64 -12.94
C SER A 304 -19.46 -22.21 -11.65
N GLY A 305 -18.26 -22.76 -11.40
CA GLY A 305 -17.47 -22.50 -10.21
C GLY A 305 -17.97 -23.24 -8.95
N PRO A 306 -17.37 -22.98 -7.78
CA PRO A 306 -17.70 -23.68 -6.52
C PRO A 306 -19.15 -23.50 -6.06
N ASN A 307 -19.82 -22.45 -6.54
CA ASN A 307 -21.21 -22.15 -6.21
C ASN A 307 -22.19 -22.51 -7.34
N GLN A 308 -21.79 -23.32 -8.31
CA GLN A 308 -22.68 -23.78 -9.39
C GLN A 308 -24.03 -24.25 -8.86
N GLY A 309 -25.12 -23.73 -9.45
CA GLY A 309 -26.50 -24.04 -9.10
C GLY A 309 -27.03 -23.37 -7.82
N LYS A 310 -26.18 -22.69 -7.04
CA LYS A 310 -26.61 -21.90 -5.86
C LYS A 310 -27.15 -20.54 -6.29
N GLY A 311 -27.89 -19.89 -5.38
CA GLY A 311 -28.48 -18.57 -5.60
C GLY A 311 -27.42 -17.50 -5.84
N CYS A 312 -27.73 -16.53 -6.70
CA CYS A 312 -26.89 -15.37 -6.95
C CYS A 312 -27.73 -14.14 -7.33
N THR A 313 -27.14 -12.95 -7.18
CA THR A 313 -27.72 -11.69 -7.64
C THR A 313 -26.88 -11.08 -8.75
N VAL A 314 -27.52 -10.63 -9.85
CA VAL A 314 -26.82 -9.92 -10.92
C VAL A 314 -26.47 -8.51 -10.42
N GLU A 315 -25.18 -8.21 -10.34
CA GLU A 315 -24.65 -6.90 -9.92
C GLU A 315 -24.26 -6.04 -11.13
N ALA A 316 -23.78 -6.69 -12.19
CA ALA A 316 -23.33 -6.05 -13.40
C ALA A 316 -23.55 -6.95 -14.61
N THR A 317 -23.58 -6.36 -15.80
CA THR A 317 -23.62 -7.11 -17.05
C THR A 317 -22.54 -6.60 -17.99
N LEU A 318 -21.75 -7.50 -18.56
CA LEU A 318 -20.64 -7.16 -19.45
C LEU A 318 -20.65 -8.06 -20.69
N ALA A 319 -20.39 -7.47 -21.86
CA ALA A 319 -20.25 -8.21 -23.10
C ALA A 319 -18.77 -8.53 -23.36
N VAL A 320 -18.41 -9.82 -23.42
CA VAL A 320 -17.06 -10.27 -23.79
C VAL A 320 -17.10 -10.68 -25.25
N THR A 321 -17.02 -9.70 -26.15
CA THR A 321 -17.17 -9.90 -27.61
C THR A 321 -16.21 -10.96 -28.17
N GLN A 322 -15.03 -11.09 -27.58
CA GLN A 322 -14.00 -12.05 -28.00
C GLN A 322 -14.27 -13.48 -27.51
N SER A 323 -15.26 -13.70 -26.64
CA SER A 323 -15.57 -15.04 -26.14
C SER A 323 -15.97 -15.97 -27.27
N LEU A 324 -15.46 -17.20 -27.21
CA LEU A 324 -15.80 -18.29 -28.14
C LEU A 324 -17.08 -19.02 -27.72
N GLY A 325 -17.67 -18.64 -26.59
CA GLY A 325 -18.93 -19.18 -26.11
C GLY A 325 -20.12 -18.67 -26.93
N ALA A 326 -21.18 -19.46 -26.98
CA ALA A 326 -22.42 -19.06 -27.67
C ALA A 326 -23.05 -17.81 -27.05
N ASN A 327 -22.99 -17.68 -25.73
CA ASN A 327 -23.41 -16.48 -25.01
C ASN A 327 -22.19 -15.63 -24.64
N LYS A 328 -22.13 -14.42 -25.20
CA LYS A 328 -21.06 -13.43 -24.95
C LYS A 328 -21.42 -12.43 -23.85
N VAL A 329 -22.64 -12.50 -23.32
CA VAL A 329 -23.10 -11.67 -22.22
C VAL A 329 -22.81 -12.38 -20.91
N TYR A 330 -22.12 -11.69 -20.01
CA TYR A 330 -21.74 -12.16 -18.68
C TYR A 330 -22.50 -11.34 -17.65
N ASN A 331 -23.50 -11.96 -17.03
CA ASN A 331 -24.17 -11.43 -15.84
C ASN A 331 -23.27 -11.74 -14.64
N LEU A 332 -22.60 -10.71 -14.12
CA LEU A 332 -21.60 -10.84 -13.08
C LEU A 332 -22.24 -10.81 -11.69
N SER A 333 -21.67 -11.58 -10.77
CA SER A 333 -22.10 -11.65 -9.38
C SER A 333 -20.92 -12.09 -8.50
N GLN A 334 -20.76 -11.46 -7.35
CA GLN A 334 -19.80 -11.90 -6.33
C GLN A 334 -20.14 -13.29 -5.78
N ASP A 335 -21.42 -13.70 -5.83
CA ASP A 335 -21.87 -15.03 -5.40
C ASP A 335 -21.33 -16.16 -6.26
N CYS A 336 -20.81 -15.85 -7.46
CA CYS A 336 -20.33 -16.82 -8.45
C CYS A 336 -18.80 -16.72 -8.64
N PRO A 337 -17.98 -17.15 -7.67
CA PRO A 337 -16.53 -17.11 -7.79
C PRO A 337 -16.02 -18.13 -8.81
N PRO A 338 -14.89 -17.86 -9.50
CA PRO A 338 -14.21 -18.83 -10.35
C PRO A 338 -13.70 -20.05 -9.56
N ASP A 339 -13.36 -21.12 -10.27
CA ASP A 339 -12.77 -22.32 -9.68
C ASP A 339 -11.41 -22.01 -9.05
N PRO A 340 -11.19 -22.24 -7.74
CA PRO A 340 -9.90 -22.08 -7.09
C PRO A 340 -8.78 -22.90 -7.73
N GLY A 341 -9.10 -24.03 -8.37
CA GLY A 341 -8.14 -24.84 -9.12
C GLY A 341 -7.60 -24.15 -10.38
N ALA A 342 -8.26 -23.10 -10.86
CA ALA A 342 -7.85 -22.28 -12.00
C ALA A 342 -7.01 -21.05 -11.60
N LEU A 343 -6.74 -20.84 -10.30
CA LEU A 343 -5.95 -19.72 -9.83
C LEU A 343 -4.52 -19.81 -10.37
N ALA A 344 -4.12 -18.84 -11.19
CA ALA A 344 -2.77 -18.72 -11.71
C ALA A 344 -1.87 -17.95 -10.74
N ALA A 345 -2.35 -16.81 -10.22
CA ALA A 345 -1.59 -16.00 -9.28
C ALA A 345 -2.49 -15.05 -8.45
N PRO A 346 -2.16 -14.82 -7.17
CA PRO A 346 -2.55 -13.62 -6.45
C PRO A 346 -1.53 -12.49 -6.71
N LEU A 347 -1.99 -11.37 -7.26
CA LEU A 347 -1.15 -10.19 -7.48
C LEU A 347 -1.51 -9.11 -6.47
N GLU A 348 -0.52 -8.58 -5.76
CA GLU A 348 -0.69 -7.38 -4.93
C GLU A 348 -0.64 -6.15 -5.84
N ILE A 349 -1.79 -5.52 -6.05
CA ILE A 349 -1.94 -4.33 -6.88
C ILE A 349 -2.14 -3.13 -5.98
N ARG A 350 -1.23 -2.16 -6.11
CA ARG A 350 -1.30 -0.86 -5.46
C ARG A 350 -1.80 0.17 -6.45
N LEU A 351 -3.02 0.67 -6.27
CA LEU A 351 -3.67 1.64 -7.15
C LEU A 351 -3.64 3.04 -6.52
N PRO A 352 -2.73 3.92 -6.95
CA PRO A 352 -2.73 5.33 -6.58
C PRO A 352 -3.76 6.09 -7.42
N ALA A 353 -5.04 5.96 -7.07
CA ALA A 353 -6.13 6.57 -7.81
C ALA A 353 -6.30 8.06 -7.45
N THR A 354 -6.58 8.91 -8.44
CA THR A 354 -6.81 10.34 -8.22
C THR A 354 -7.82 10.90 -9.21
N THR A 355 -8.49 11.99 -8.84
CA THR A 355 -9.29 12.79 -9.79
C THR A 355 -8.45 13.79 -10.59
N GLY A 356 -7.15 13.92 -10.27
CA GLY A 356 -6.19 14.70 -11.04
C GLY A 356 -5.56 13.88 -12.16
N THR A 357 -4.33 14.23 -12.55
CA THR A 357 -3.58 13.50 -13.57
C THR A 357 -2.69 12.44 -12.93
N ALA A 358 -2.85 11.18 -13.34
CA ALA A 358 -1.92 10.10 -13.03
C ALA A 358 -0.91 9.93 -14.17
N MET A 359 0.36 9.71 -13.82
CA MET A 359 1.44 9.62 -14.80
C MET A 359 2.52 8.61 -14.36
N LEU A 360 3.03 7.86 -15.33
CA LEU A 360 4.22 7.04 -15.18
C LEU A 360 5.17 7.30 -16.35
N ALA A 361 6.34 7.84 -16.04
CA ALA A 361 7.28 8.35 -17.04
C ALA A 361 8.37 7.35 -17.41
N GLY A 362 8.88 7.50 -18.63
CA GLY A 362 10.14 6.91 -19.06
C GLY A 362 10.01 5.51 -19.66
N PRO A 363 11.16 4.99 -20.16
CA PRO A 363 11.21 3.68 -20.75
C PRO A 363 11.17 2.58 -19.67
N THR A 364 10.46 1.50 -19.97
CA THR A 364 10.35 0.30 -19.11
C THR A 364 10.10 0.63 -17.63
N PRO A 365 9.07 1.43 -17.29
CA PRO A 365 8.94 2.01 -15.97
C PRO A 365 8.63 0.99 -14.85
N CYS A 366 8.26 -0.23 -15.24
CA CYS A 366 7.87 -1.30 -14.33
C CYS A 366 8.78 -2.51 -14.51
N THR A 367 9.36 -2.96 -13.41
CA THR A 367 10.25 -4.14 -13.37
C THR A 367 9.84 -5.08 -12.24
N SER A 368 10.21 -6.36 -12.36
CA SER A 368 10.00 -7.36 -11.30
C SER A 368 10.66 -6.92 -9.99
N GLN A 369 9.90 -6.95 -8.90
CA GLN A 369 10.45 -6.68 -7.57
C GLN A 369 11.05 -7.96 -6.96
N PRO A 370 11.97 -7.85 -5.98
CA PRO A 370 12.50 -9.01 -5.27
C PRO A 370 11.38 -9.89 -4.68
N GLY A 371 11.43 -11.19 -4.98
CA GLY A 371 10.42 -12.16 -4.54
C GLY A 371 9.21 -12.32 -5.47
N GLN A 372 9.06 -11.48 -6.50
CA GLN A 372 8.05 -11.67 -7.54
C GLN A 372 8.54 -12.64 -8.63
N PRO A 373 7.61 -13.31 -9.34
CA PRO A 373 7.97 -14.03 -10.56
C PRO A 373 8.65 -13.10 -11.58
N MET A 374 9.59 -13.63 -12.36
CA MET A 374 10.31 -12.85 -13.37
C MET A 374 9.42 -12.41 -14.54
N GLY A 375 8.42 -13.23 -14.92
CA GLY A 375 7.56 -13.00 -16.07
C GLY A 375 8.30 -12.89 -17.40
N THR A 376 7.71 -12.15 -18.33
CA THR A 376 8.30 -11.85 -19.65
C THR A 376 9.32 -10.71 -19.52
N PRO A 377 10.40 -10.70 -20.32
CA PRO A 377 11.31 -9.56 -20.36
C PRO A 377 10.57 -8.24 -20.59
N VAL A 378 10.87 -7.25 -19.75
CA VAL A 378 10.24 -5.92 -19.83
C VAL A 378 10.69 -5.23 -21.12
N MET A 379 9.72 -4.70 -21.86
CA MET A 379 9.94 -3.83 -23.03
C MET A 379 9.11 -2.56 -22.89
N ASP A 380 9.39 -1.57 -23.74
CA ASP A 380 8.65 -0.31 -23.76
C ASP A 380 7.22 -0.52 -24.26
N ASP A 381 7.12 -0.86 -25.54
CA ASP A 381 5.89 -1.14 -26.25
C ASP A 381 6.17 -2.17 -27.35
N ASP A 382 5.11 -2.74 -27.93
CA ASP A 382 5.22 -3.66 -29.05
C ASP A 382 4.90 -2.97 -30.39
N CYS A 383 5.24 -1.68 -30.54
CA CYS A 383 4.99 -0.90 -31.77
C CYS A 383 6.11 -1.03 -32.82
N GLY A 384 7.07 -1.93 -32.62
CA GLY A 384 8.16 -2.17 -33.58
C GLY A 384 9.03 -0.94 -33.88
N GLY A 385 9.16 -0.02 -32.91
CA GLY A 385 9.93 1.22 -33.06
C GLY A 385 9.21 2.36 -33.79
N THR A 386 7.96 2.17 -34.21
CA THR A 386 7.15 3.25 -34.84
C THR A 386 6.60 4.25 -33.82
N GLY A 387 6.70 3.92 -32.53
CA GLY A 387 6.18 4.71 -31.43
C GLY A 387 4.66 4.60 -31.29
N CYS A 388 4.19 5.10 -30.15
CA CYS A 388 2.81 5.06 -29.73
C CYS A 388 2.16 6.43 -29.91
N GLY A 389 1.09 6.53 -30.71
CA GLY A 389 0.40 7.76 -31.05
C GLY A 389 -0.95 7.90 -30.35
N ALA A 390 -1.35 9.14 -30.06
CA ALA A 390 -2.66 9.44 -29.46
C ALA A 390 -3.79 9.46 -30.50
N GLY A 391 -4.96 8.93 -30.14
CA GLY A 391 -6.23 9.21 -30.84
C GLY A 391 -6.36 8.70 -32.29
N ASN A 392 -5.49 7.80 -32.74
CA ASN A 392 -5.47 7.30 -34.13
C ASN A 392 -5.97 5.85 -34.26
N CYS A 393 -6.60 5.28 -33.25
CA CYS A 393 -6.97 3.87 -33.25
C CYS A 393 -8.01 3.51 -34.32
N THR A 394 -7.91 2.32 -34.90
CA THR A 394 -8.85 1.80 -35.92
C THR A 394 -9.15 0.31 -35.71
N GLY A 395 -10.05 -0.27 -36.51
CA GLY A 395 -10.36 -1.69 -36.45
C GLY A 395 -11.00 -2.10 -35.13
N SER A 396 -10.55 -3.21 -34.53
CA SER A 396 -11.02 -3.65 -33.22
C SER A 396 -10.68 -2.67 -32.09
N ALA A 397 -9.60 -1.90 -32.24
CA ALA A 397 -9.23 -0.81 -31.33
C ALA A 397 -10.14 0.42 -31.49
N CYS A 398 -11.08 0.43 -32.44
CA CYS A 398 -12.07 1.48 -32.57
C CYS A 398 -13.36 0.88 -33.15
N ALA A 399 -13.96 -0.04 -32.41
CA ALA A 399 -15.19 -0.71 -32.81
C ALA A 399 -16.38 0.28 -32.86
N SER A 400 -16.34 1.31 -32.01
CA SER A 400 -17.29 2.43 -32.05
C SER A 400 -16.66 3.70 -31.48
N MET A 401 -17.32 4.84 -31.67
CA MET A 401 -16.96 6.11 -31.02
C MET A 401 -17.82 6.31 -29.78
N THR A 402 -17.22 6.83 -28.72
CA THR A 402 -17.88 7.24 -27.47
C THR A 402 -17.32 8.59 -27.00
N THR A 403 -17.76 9.05 -25.83
CA THR A 403 -17.28 10.26 -25.19
C THR A 403 -16.24 9.90 -24.13
N ASP A 404 -15.07 10.52 -24.22
CA ASP A 404 -14.05 10.48 -23.18
C ASP A 404 -14.65 11.07 -21.89
N PRO A 405 -14.75 10.27 -20.82
CA PRO A 405 -15.37 10.70 -19.58
C PRO A 405 -14.59 11.83 -18.90
N SER A 406 -13.29 11.98 -19.16
CA SER A 406 -12.43 12.97 -18.52
C SER A 406 -12.50 14.31 -19.26
N THR A 407 -12.42 14.29 -20.58
CA THR A 407 -12.32 15.51 -21.41
C THR A 407 -13.63 15.92 -22.07
N GLY A 408 -14.58 15.00 -22.24
CA GLY A 408 -15.79 15.20 -23.04
C GLY A 408 -15.56 15.13 -24.55
N ALA A 409 -14.33 14.88 -25.02
CA ALA A 409 -14.02 14.73 -26.44
C ALA A 409 -14.45 13.34 -26.98
N PRO A 410 -14.63 13.17 -28.30
CA PRO A 410 -14.81 11.85 -28.88
C PRO A 410 -13.56 10.97 -28.67
N ILE A 411 -13.77 9.71 -28.30
CA ILE A 411 -12.72 8.69 -28.16
C ILE A 411 -13.20 7.34 -28.72
N CYS A 412 -12.25 6.52 -29.19
CA CYS A 412 -12.54 5.17 -29.64
C CYS A 412 -12.88 4.25 -28.46
N MET A 413 -13.91 3.42 -28.63
CA MET A 413 -14.20 2.27 -27.77
C MET A 413 -13.77 1.00 -28.48
N ASP A 414 -12.98 0.17 -27.78
CA ASP A 414 -12.51 -1.12 -28.27
C ASP A 414 -13.65 -2.14 -28.33
N SER A 415 -13.50 -3.14 -29.20
CA SER A 415 -14.31 -4.36 -29.21
C SER A 415 -14.41 -5.09 -27.86
N LYS A 416 -13.41 -4.93 -26.98
CA LYS A 416 -13.35 -5.44 -25.61
C LYS A 416 -14.17 -4.61 -24.61
N GLY A 417 -14.54 -3.37 -24.96
CA GLY A 417 -15.43 -2.50 -24.19
C GLY A 417 -14.76 -1.31 -23.49
N GLY A 418 -13.43 -1.30 -23.36
CA GLY A 418 -12.67 -0.16 -22.79
C GLY A 418 -12.34 0.93 -23.82
N LEU A 419 -11.57 1.92 -23.39
CA LEU A 419 -11.29 3.13 -24.17
C LEU A 419 -9.90 3.08 -24.79
N SER A 420 -9.81 3.26 -26.10
CA SER A 420 -8.53 3.24 -26.79
C SER A 420 -7.83 4.59 -26.67
N GLN A 421 -6.92 4.68 -25.71
CA GLN A 421 -6.17 5.89 -25.41
C GLN A 421 -5.13 6.17 -26.51
N ASN A 422 -4.28 5.18 -26.79
CA ASN A 422 -3.23 5.28 -27.80
C ASN A 422 -3.12 3.99 -28.61
N CYS A 423 -2.68 4.12 -29.86
CA CYS A 423 -2.35 3.00 -30.75
C CYS A 423 -1.01 3.23 -31.45
N CYS A 424 -0.38 2.15 -31.90
CA CYS A 424 0.91 2.21 -32.58
C CYS A 424 0.80 3.04 -33.87
N ASN A 425 1.78 3.90 -34.13
CA ASN A 425 1.76 4.75 -35.33
C ASN A 425 1.86 3.91 -36.63
N GLY A 426 2.59 2.79 -36.58
CA GLY A 426 2.74 1.86 -37.70
C GLY A 426 1.60 0.86 -37.86
N ASP A 427 0.75 0.69 -36.84
CA ASP A 427 -0.41 -0.19 -36.86
C ASP A 427 -1.48 0.35 -35.89
N THR A 428 -2.42 1.10 -36.43
CA THR A 428 -3.47 1.74 -35.64
C THR A 428 -4.51 0.77 -35.08
N THR A 429 -4.43 -0.52 -35.42
CA THR A 429 -5.28 -1.56 -34.82
C THR A 429 -4.70 -2.10 -33.52
N LYS A 430 -3.45 -1.74 -33.20
CA LYS A 430 -2.69 -2.21 -32.04
C LYS A 430 -2.55 -1.10 -31.00
N GLN A 431 -3.06 -1.36 -29.81
CA GLN A 431 -2.97 -0.49 -28.64
C GLN A 431 -1.53 -0.41 -28.13
N CYS A 432 -1.21 0.63 -27.38
CA CYS A 432 0.12 0.77 -26.80
C CYS A 432 0.18 1.73 -25.63
N PHE A 433 1.28 1.62 -24.88
CA PHE A 433 1.73 2.65 -23.97
C PHE A 433 2.92 3.43 -24.56
N PRO A 434 2.99 4.76 -24.42
CA PRO A 434 4.05 5.58 -25.00
C PRO A 434 5.28 5.66 -24.08
N THR A 435 5.86 4.52 -23.72
CA THR A 435 6.99 4.40 -22.77
C THR A 435 8.36 4.60 -23.42
N ALA A 436 8.53 4.27 -24.72
CA ALA A 436 9.81 4.35 -25.47
C ALA A 436 10.43 5.76 -25.63
N GLY A 437 9.90 6.76 -24.93
CA GLY A 437 10.32 8.16 -25.03
C GLY A 437 9.28 9.16 -24.49
N GLY A 438 8.23 8.68 -23.83
CA GLY A 438 7.14 9.49 -23.31
C GLY A 438 6.74 9.10 -21.89
N ALA A 439 5.44 9.17 -21.63
CA ALA A 439 4.84 8.81 -20.36
C ALA A 439 3.42 8.28 -20.57
N ILE A 440 3.05 7.28 -19.78
CA ILE A 440 1.66 6.87 -19.66
C ILE A 440 0.96 7.95 -18.84
N VAL A 441 -0.11 8.53 -19.39
CA VAL A 441 -0.88 9.59 -18.76
C VAL A 441 -2.35 9.19 -18.77
N ARG A 442 -3.00 9.32 -17.61
CA ARG A 442 -4.45 9.20 -17.46
C ARG A 442 -4.96 10.44 -16.73
N MET A 443 -5.95 11.10 -17.31
CA MET A 443 -6.56 12.28 -16.72
C MET A 443 -7.82 11.86 -15.97
N GLY A 444 -7.89 12.18 -14.68
CA GLY A 444 -9.12 12.13 -13.91
C GLY A 444 -9.96 13.39 -14.11
N ARG A 445 -11.07 13.44 -13.39
CA ARG A 445 -11.92 14.62 -13.28
C ARG A 445 -12.53 14.70 -11.88
N PRO A 446 -12.51 15.86 -11.21
CA PRO A 446 -13.13 16.03 -9.90
C PRO A 446 -14.64 15.80 -9.95
N PHE A 447 -15.23 15.42 -8.81
CA PHE A 447 -16.68 15.19 -8.63
C PHE A 447 -17.29 16.20 -7.64
N PRO A 448 -17.38 17.50 -7.98
CA PRO A 448 -17.91 18.49 -7.05
C PRO A 448 -19.33 18.12 -6.61
N PRO A 449 -19.64 18.16 -5.30
CA PRO A 449 -20.95 17.75 -4.80
C PRO A 449 -22.03 18.78 -5.13
N SER A 450 -23.23 18.29 -5.38
CA SER A 450 -24.46 19.07 -5.56
C SER A 450 -25.57 18.56 -4.63
N PRO A 451 -26.21 19.42 -3.81
CA PRO A 451 -25.93 20.85 -3.63
C PRO A 451 -24.52 21.12 -3.05
N PRO A 452 -23.82 22.21 -3.45
CA PRO A 452 -22.48 22.50 -2.99
C PRO A 452 -22.45 22.92 -1.52
N PHE A 453 -21.33 22.67 -0.84
CA PHE A 453 -21.08 23.23 0.49
C PHE A 453 -21.11 24.77 0.46
N PRO A 454 -21.57 25.45 1.54
CA PRO A 454 -21.86 24.92 2.88
C PRO A 454 -23.32 24.43 3.08
N ASP A 455 -24.09 24.18 2.01
CA ASP A 455 -25.40 23.54 2.14
C ASP A 455 -25.25 22.21 2.91
N GLN A 456 -26.04 21.98 3.96
CA GLN A 456 -25.98 20.76 4.79
C GLN A 456 -27.00 19.69 4.37
N THR A 457 -27.68 19.88 3.24
CA THR A 457 -28.63 18.90 2.71
C THR A 457 -27.87 17.72 2.12
N TYR A 458 -28.21 16.52 2.60
CA TYR A 458 -27.71 15.22 2.15
C TYR A 458 -28.86 14.31 1.67
N PRO A 459 -28.62 13.36 0.77
CA PRO A 459 -27.34 13.09 0.11
C PRO A 459 -26.96 14.19 -0.90
N LYS A 460 -25.65 14.37 -1.12
CA LYS A 460 -25.12 15.18 -2.24
C LYS A 460 -24.61 14.24 -3.31
N THR A 461 -24.69 14.66 -4.57
CA THR A 461 -24.23 13.84 -5.70
C THR A 461 -23.24 14.60 -6.57
N GLY A 462 -22.26 13.92 -7.13
CA GLY A 462 -21.32 14.44 -8.12
C GLY A 462 -20.91 13.35 -9.11
N ASN A 463 -20.42 13.74 -10.28
CA ASN A 463 -19.85 12.81 -11.27
C ASN A 463 -18.41 13.20 -11.56
N GLY A 464 -17.51 12.22 -11.58
CA GLY A 464 -16.08 12.45 -11.78
C GLY A 464 -15.43 11.29 -12.50
N VAL A 465 -14.11 11.31 -12.53
CA VAL A 465 -13.29 10.25 -13.10
C VAL A 465 -12.08 10.03 -12.21
N LEU A 466 -11.88 8.80 -11.76
CA LEU A 466 -10.64 8.37 -11.14
C LEU A 466 -9.68 7.89 -12.23
N ALA A 467 -8.42 8.30 -12.11
CA ALA A 467 -7.32 7.86 -12.95
C ALA A 467 -6.22 7.24 -12.09
N ALA A 468 -5.59 6.18 -12.59
CA ALA A 468 -4.42 5.59 -11.96
C ALA A 468 -3.43 5.10 -13.02
N VAL A 469 -2.15 5.12 -12.67
CA VAL A 469 -1.09 4.43 -13.42
C VAL A 469 -0.19 3.74 -12.39
N PHE A 470 0.14 2.48 -12.64
CA PHE A 470 0.78 1.59 -11.66
C PHE A 470 1.62 0.52 -12.36
N CYS A 471 2.22 -0.38 -11.59
CA CYS A 471 2.94 -1.54 -12.12
C CYS A 471 2.21 -2.83 -11.80
N VAL A 472 1.99 -3.66 -12.82
CA VAL A 472 1.41 -4.99 -12.72
C VAL A 472 2.56 -6.00 -12.57
N PRO A 473 2.62 -6.77 -11.47
CA PRO A 473 3.58 -7.85 -11.32
C PRO A 473 3.31 -8.98 -12.32
N ALA A 474 4.32 -9.83 -12.56
CA ALA A 474 4.11 -11.07 -13.29
C ALA A 474 3.27 -12.07 -12.50
N THR A 475 2.53 -12.90 -13.23
CA THR A 475 1.77 -14.01 -12.67
C THR A 475 2.62 -15.27 -12.48
N GLY A 476 3.70 -15.41 -13.26
CA GLY A 476 4.45 -16.67 -13.36
C GLY A 476 3.81 -17.68 -14.30
N ALA A 477 2.62 -17.40 -14.84
CA ALA A 477 1.98 -18.19 -15.89
C ALA A 477 2.37 -17.63 -17.25
N ASN A 478 3.22 -18.37 -17.98
CA ASN A 478 3.82 -17.90 -19.24
C ASN A 478 2.77 -17.46 -20.29
N SER A 479 1.61 -18.10 -20.36
CA SER A 479 0.55 -17.70 -21.30
C SER A 479 0.00 -16.31 -21.01
N ILE A 480 -0.10 -15.93 -19.73
CA ILE A 480 -0.56 -14.59 -19.31
C ILE A 480 0.59 -13.60 -19.48
N ASP A 481 1.76 -13.94 -18.93
CA ASP A 481 2.90 -13.04 -18.87
C ASP A 481 3.40 -12.62 -20.26
N VAL A 482 3.40 -13.52 -21.25
CA VAL A 482 3.80 -13.22 -22.64
C VAL A 482 2.71 -12.43 -23.37
N THR A 483 1.45 -12.75 -23.12
CA THR A 483 0.33 -12.11 -23.81
C THR A 483 0.18 -10.65 -23.37
N ALA A 484 0.15 -10.40 -22.06
CA ALA A 484 0.07 -9.03 -21.53
C ALA A 484 1.41 -8.28 -21.63
N GLY A 485 2.53 -9.00 -21.51
CA GLY A 485 3.83 -8.38 -21.27
C GLY A 485 3.93 -7.90 -19.82
N VAL A 486 3.80 -8.84 -18.87
CA VAL A 486 4.00 -8.57 -17.43
C VAL A 486 5.25 -9.31 -16.90
N PRO A 487 6.03 -8.71 -15.97
CA PRO A 487 5.74 -7.47 -15.26
C PRO A 487 5.80 -6.25 -16.19
N GLY A 488 4.91 -5.30 -15.97
CA GLY A 488 4.70 -4.21 -16.91
C GLY A 488 3.82 -3.11 -16.34
N PRO A 489 3.65 -2.00 -17.09
CA PRO A 489 2.77 -0.92 -16.68
C PRO A 489 1.29 -1.36 -16.64
N GLY A 490 0.52 -0.73 -15.78
CA GLY A 490 -0.93 -0.76 -15.80
C GLY A 490 -1.49 0.66 -15.74
N ALA A 491 -2.65 0.88 -16.37
CA ALA A 491 -3.32 2.17 -16.35
C ALA A 491 -4.84 2.00 -16.26
N LEU A 492 -5.51 2.97 -15.67
CA LEU A 492 -6.94 2.91 -15.41
C LEU A 492 -7.61 4.28 -15.56
N VAL A 493 -8.81 4.27 -16.15
CA VAL A 493 -9.79 5.36 -16.12
C VAL A 493 -11.10 4.79 -15.61
N ALA A 494 -11.66 5.36 -14.54
CA ALA A 494 -12.93 4.94 -13.97
C ALA A 494 -13.85 6.14 -13.80
N PRO A 495 -14.83 6.33 -14.69
CA PRO A 495 -15.91 7.27 -14.44
C PRO A 495 -16.68 6.78 -13.22
N VAL A 496 -16.94 7.69 -12.29
CA VAL A 496 -17.63 7.37 -11.04
C VAL A 496 -18.75 8.35 -10.76
N SER A 497 -19.86 7.84 -10.24
CA SER A 497 -20.83 8.64 -9.50
C SER A 497 -20.44 8.66 -8.03
N ALA A 498 -20.34 9.85 -7.47
CA ALA A 498 -20.05 10.11 -6.07
C ALA A 498 -21.34 10.46 -5.33
N THR A 499 -21.65 9.74 -4.25
CA THR A 499 -22.72 10.09 -3.31
C THR A 499 -22.13 10.39 -1.95
N TRP A 500 -22.36 11.60 -1.46
CA TRP A 500 -21.94 12.04 -0.15
C TRP A 500 -23.11 11.87 0.81
N HIS A 501 -22.87 11.16 1.89
CA HIS A 501 -23.82 10.97 2.97
C HIS A 501 -23.42 11.84 4.16
N GLY A 502 -24.42 12.28 4.91
CA GLY A 502 -24.22 12.99 6.15
C GLY A 502 -25.45 12.82 7.03
N SER A 503 -25.24 12.89 8.33
CA SER A 503 -26.30 12.86 9.32
C SER A 503 -27.21 14.08 9.13
N PRO A 504 -28.55 13.93 9.23
CA PRO A 504 -29.44 15.08 9.17
C PRO A 504 -29.01 16.10 10.22
N GLY A 505 -28.66 17.31 9.80
CA GLY A 505 -28.19 18.36 10.69
C GLY A 505 -29.19 18.58 11.84
N GLY A 506 -28.67 18.50 13.08
CA GLY A 506 -29.39 18.93 14.28
C GLY A 506 -29.48 20.45 14.38
#